data_AF-A0A9X4SAJ4-F1
#
_entry.id   AF-A0A9X4SAJ4-F1
#
_cell.length_a   1.000
_cell.length_b   1.000
_cell.length_c   1.000
_cell.angle_alpha   90.00
_cell.angle_beta   90.00
_cell.angle_gamma   90.00
#
_symmetry.space_group_name_H-M   'P 1'
#
loop_
_entity.id
_entity.type
_entity.pdbx_description
1 polymer ?
#
loop_
_entity_poly.entity_id
_entity_poly.type
_entity_poly.pdbx_seq_one_letter_code
_entity_poly.pdbx_strand_id
1 'polypeptide(L)'
;MARKTAKQMREEEEQLLASLSKSENTPNIEESEPALFSNIEHAKKMKNASYEEIKEFYQKNGIGKQGTFYLSAPLMKLFRTKVTAEDTKIAEVIRELLIEHYFTEEELRAVFEAEEKIL
;
A
#
# COMPACT_ATOMS: atom_id res chain seq x y z
N MET A 1 -10.20 9.26 52.36
CA MET A 1 -9.56 10.10 51.33
C MET A 1 -9.55 11.53 51.82
N ALA A 2 -8.38 12.08 52.15
CA ALA A 2 -8.28 13.46 52.64
C ALA A 2 -8.47 14.44 51.47
N ARG A 3 -9.30 15.48 51.66
CA ARG A 3 -9.51 16.53 50.66
C ARG A 3 -8.22 17.36 50.57
N LYS A 4 -7.62 17.44 49.38
CA LYS A 4 -6.42 18.26 49.15
C LYS A 4 -6.77 19.74 49.34
N THR A 5 -5.86 20.49 49.94
CA THR A 5 -6.01 21.94 50.13
C THR A 5 -5.61 22.69 48.86
N ALA A 6 -6.16 23.89 48.64
CA ALA A 6 -5.90 24.67 47.41
C ALA A 6 -4.41 24.95 47.13
N LYS A 7 -3.57 24.99 48.17
CA LYS A 7 -2.11 25.10 48.03
C LYS A 7 -1.48 23.86 47.38
N GLN A 8 -1.92 22.67 47.80
CA GLN A 8 -1.40 21.40 47.28
C GLN A 8 -1.78 21.18 45.81
N MET A 9 -2.95 21.68 45.39
CA MET A 9 -3.35 21.61 43.98
C MET A 9 -2.50 22.52 43.10
N ARG A 10 -2.15 23.73 43.56
CA ARG A 10 -1.26 24.63 42.81
C ARG A 10 0.17 24.10 42.70
N GLU A 11 0.70 23.52 43.78
CA GLU A 11 2.03 22.91 43.76
C GLU A 11 2.08 21.68 42.82
N GLU A 12 1.00 20.90 42.72
CA GLU A 12 0.89 19.80 41.74
C GLU A 12 0.81 20.32 40.29
N GLU A 13 0.06 21.41 40.04
CA GLU A 13 -0.02 22.04 38.71
C GLU A 13 1.32 22.63 38.27
N GLU A 14 2.04 23.32 39.16
CA GLU A 14 3.36 23.87 38.86
C GLU A 14 4.40 22.77 38.59
N GLN A 15 4.32 21.65 39.31
CA GLN A 15 5.19 20.49 39.07
C GLN A 15 4.89 19.81 37.72
N LEU A 16 3.61 19.70 37.35
CA LEU A 16 3.21 19.18 36.04
C LEU A 16 3.68 20.09 34.90
N LEU A 17 3.51 21.41 35.03
CA LEU A 17 4.01 22.40 34.05
C LEU A 17 5.54 22.39 33.94
N ALA A 18 6.25 22.23 35.06
CA ALA A 18 7.70 22.10 35.09
C ALA A 18 8.19 20.78 34.46
N SER A 19 7.39 19.71 34.53
CA SER A 19 7.71 18.43 33.88
C SER A 19 7.49 18.47 32.37
N LEU A 20 6.44 19.15 31.91
CA LEU A 20 6.15 19.37 30.48
C LEU A 20 7.21 20.25 29.81
N SER A 21 7.60 21.35 30.46
CA SER A 21 8.60 22.29 29.93
C SER A 21 10.03 21.73 29.89
N LYS A 22 10.33 20.67 30.67
CA LYS A 22 11.61 19.95 30.58
C LYS A 22 11.64 18.88 29.49
N SER A 23 10.50 18.57 28.86
CA SER A 23 10.41 17.60 27.75
C SER A 23 10.55 18.22 26.36
N GLU A 24 10.63 19.54 26.26
CA GLU A 24 10.86 20.26 25.00
C GLU A 24 12.28 20.85 24.93
N ASN A 25 13.25 20.04 24.45
CA ASN A 25 14.19 20.45 23.39
C ASN A 25 15.33 19.43 23.18
N THR A 26 15.23 18.70 22.08
CA THR A 26 16.31 18.62 21.08
C THR A 26 15.65 18.54 19.70
N PRO A 27 15.91 19.49 18.78
CA PRO A 27 15.40 19.42 17.42
C PRO A 27 16.26 18.44 16.63
N ASN A 28 15.79 17.20 16.47
CA ASN A 28 16.34 16.31 15.46
C ASN A 28 15.50 16.50 14.19
N ILE A 29 16.05 17.26 13.26
CA ILE A 29 15.52 17.43 11.91
C ILE A 29 15.84 16.14 11.15
N GLU A 30 15.01 15.12 11.31
CA GLU A 30 14.83 14.07 10.31
C GLU A 30 13.33 13.89 10.11
N GLU A 31 12.93 14.23 8.89
CA GLU A 31 11.62 14.16 8.26
C GLU A 31 10.70 13.08 8.85
N SER A 32 9.83 13.47 9.78
CA SER A 32 8.63 12.71 10.10
C SER A 32 7.41 13.62 9.98
N GLU A 33 7.17 14.13 8.78
CA GLU A 33 5.84 14.60 8.41
C GLU A 33 4.86 13.40 8.37
N PRO A 34 3.60 13.63 8.72
CA PRO A 34 2.85 12.71 9.56
C PRO A 34 2.16 11.64 8.72
N ALA A 35 2.10 10.43 9.26
CA ALA A 35 1.32 9.28 8.75
C ALA A 35 -0.20 9.55 8.55
N LEU A 36 -0.66 10.78 8.80
CA LEU A 36 -2.02 11.26 8.56
C LEU A 36 -2.23 11.77 7.12
N PHE A 37 -1.19 12.28 6.45
CA PHE A 37 -1.30 12.79 5.08
C PHE A 37 -0.80 11.81 4.01
N SER A 38 -0.04 10.78 4.40
CA SER A 38 0.42 9.72 3.49
C SER A 38 -0.73 9.10 2.70
N ASN A 39 -1.88 8.87 3.35
CA ASN A 39 -3.06 8.26 2.70
C ASN A 39 -3.69 9.18 1.64
N ILE A 40 -3.69 10.49 1.89
CA ILE A 40 -4.24 11.49 0.95
C ILE A 40 -3.30 11.68 -0.24
N GLU A 41 -1.99 11.65 0.01
CA GLU A 41 -0.98 11.70 -1.04
C GLU A 41 -0.94 10.43 -1.88
N HIS A 42 -1.10 9.25 -1.26
CA HIS A 42 -1.26 7.98 -1.98
C HIS A 42 -2.51 7.98 -2.88
N ALA A 43 -3.65 8.44 -2.38
CA ALA A 43 -4.87 8.58 -3.17
C ALA A 43 -4.69 9.56 -4.35
N LYS A 44 -4.01 10.69 -4.14
CA LYS A 44 -3.69 11.65 -5.22
C LYS A 44 -2.68 11.11 -6.24
N LYS A 45 -1.71 10.31 -5.81
CA LYS A 45 -0.72 9.66 -6.68
C LYS A 45 -1.38 8.58 -7.54
N MET A 46 -2.32 7.81 -6.99
CA MET A 46 -3.04 6.79 -7.76
C MET A 46 -4.01 7.39 -8.78
N LYS A 47 -4.71 8.48 -8.48
CA LYS A 47 -5.56 9.17 -9.46
C LYS A 47 -4.81 9.75 -10.67
N ASN A 48 -3.52 10.05 -10.52
CA ASN A 48 -2.68 10.56 -11.61
C ASN A 48 -1.67 9.52 -12.10
N ALA A 49 -1.82 8.25 -11.71
CA ALA A 49 -0.88 7.21 -12.09
C ALA A 49 -0.84 7.05 -13.62
N SER A 50 0.38 6.98 -14.13
CA SER A 50 0.64 6.65 -15.53
C SER A 50 0.24 5.20 -15.80
N TYR A 51 -0.02 4.88 -17.07
CA TYR A 51 -0.41 3.52 -17.45
C TYR A 51 0.66 2.48 -17.09
N GLU A 52 1.93 2.85 -17.17
CA GLU A 52 3.06 1.98 -16.79
C GLU A 52 3.05 1.67 -15.28
N GLU A 53 2.77 2.66 -14.44
CA GLU A 53 2.66 2.46 -13.00
C GLU A 53 1.47 1.56 -12.65
N ILE A 54 0.34 1.68 -13.36
CA ILE A 54 -0.81 0.79 -13.20
C ILE A 54 -0.44 -0.66 -13.58
N LYS A 55 0.29 -0.86 -14.69
CA LYS A 55 0.77 -2.19 -15.09
C LYS A 55 1.70 -2.79 -14.04
N GLU A 56 2.69 -2.04 -13.59
CA GLU A 56 3.62 -2.49 -12.56
C GLU A 56 2.92 -2.84 -11.26
N PHE A 57 1.91 -2.06 -10.88
CA PHE A 57 1.09 -2.33 -9.71
C PHE A 57 0.42 -3.70 -9.82
N TYR A 58 -0.27 -4.00 -10.92
CA TYR A 58 -0.93 -5.30 -11.08
C TYR A 58 0.05 -6.46 -11.23
N GLN A 59 1.20 -6.25 -11.86
CA GLN A 59 2.26 -7.26 -11.96
C GLN A 59 2.80 -7.62 -10.57
N LYS A 60 3.16 -6.62 -9.75
CA LYS A 60 3.75 -6.80 -8.41
C LYS A 60 2.74 -7.23 -7.35
N ASN A 61 1.55 -6.62 -7.34
CA ASN A 61 0.56 -6.76 -6.26
C ASN A 61 -0.59 -7.72 -6.58
N GLY A 62 -0.50 -8.50 -7.66
CA GLY A 62 -1.53 -9.48 -7.99
C GLY A 62 -1.59 -10.63 -6.96
N ILE A 63 -2.22 -10.38 -5.81
CA ILE A 63 -2.66 -11.42 -4.89
C ILE A 63 -4.04 -11.86 -5.39
N GLY A 64 -4.03 -12.80 -6.33
CA GLY A 64 -5.22 -13.19 -7.09
C GLY A 64 -6.05 -14.31 -6.43
N LYS A 65 -7.34 -14.32 -6.74
CA LYS A 65 -8.22 -15.49 -6.54
C LYS A 65 -7.81 -16.62 -7.50
N GLN A 66 -8.00 -17.87 -7.08
CA GLN A 66 -7.73 -19.02 -7.94
C GLN A 66 -8.68 -19.03 -9.15
N GLY A 67 -8.13 -19.21 -10.35
CA GLY A 67 -8.86 -19.35 -11.60
C GLY A 67 -8.38 -20.56 -12.39
N THR A 68 -9.28 -21.19 -13.14
CA THR A 68 -8.99 -22.33 -14.01
C THR A 68 -9.19 -21.95 -15.46
N PHE A 69 -8.23 -22.29 -16.32
CA PHE A 69 -8.28 -22.07 -17.75
C PHE A 69 -8.00 -23.38 -18.50
N TYR A 70 -8.56 -23.51 -19.71
CA TYR A 70 -8.36 -24.67 -20.56
C TYR A 70 -7.45 -24.31 -21.73
N LEU A 71 -6.40 -25.11 -21.93
CA LEU A 71 -5.56 -25.08 -23.11
C LEU A 71 -5.54 -26.48 -23.74
N SER A 72 -5.29 -26.53 -25.06
CA SER A 72 -5.05 -27.81 -25.73
C SER A 72 -3.78 -28.48 -25.17
N ALA A 73 -3.75 -29.82 -25.16
CA ALA A 73 -2.63 -30.58 -24.60
C ALA A 73 -1.24 -30.19 -25.18
N PRO A 74 -1.10 -29.95 -26.51
CA PRO A 74 0.18 -29.49 -27.06
C PRO A 74 0.61 -28.13 -26.50
N LEU A 75 -0.32 -27.19 -26.38
CA LEU A 75 -0.03 -25.85 -25.86
C LEU A 75 0.30 -25.87 -24.36
N MET A 76 -0.41 -26.68 -23.56
CA MET A 76 -0.08 -26.89 -22.15
C MET A 76 1.33 -27.43 -21.97
N LYS A 77 1.76 -28.36 -22.83
CA LYS A 77 3.11 -28.92 -22.77
C LYS A 77 4.16 -27.84 -23.07
N LEU A 78 3.98 -27.08 -24.15
CA LEU A 78 4.88 -25.98 -24.50
C LEU A 78 4.96 -24.94 -23.39
N PHE A 79 3.82 -24.56 -22.84
CA PHE A 79 3.72 -23.58 -21.77
C PHE A 79 4.47 -24.03 -20.52
N ARG A 80 4.27 -25.28 -20.06
CA ARG A 80 5.01 -25.83 -18.92
C ARG A 80 6.52 -25.89 -19.15
N THR A 81 6.96 -26.25 -20.36
CA THR A 81 8.39 -26.29 -20.68
C THR A 81 9.03 -24.91 -20.55
N LYS A 82 8.38 -23.86 -21.06
CA LYS A 82 8.90 -22.49 -20.95
C LYS A 82 8.95 -22.00 -19.51
N VAL A 83 7.87 -22.19 -18.76
CA VAL A 83 7.80 -21.80 -17.35
C VAL A 83 8.90 -22.50 -16.53
N THR A 84 9.17 -23.77 -16.82
CA THR A 84 10.25 -24.52 -16.15
C THR A 84 11.64 -24.01 -16.55
N ALA A 85 11.83 -23.60 -17.80
CA ALA A 85 13.10 -23.08 -18.30
C ALA A 85 13.42 -21.69 -17.75
N GLU A 86 12.39 -20.87 -17.50
CA GLU A 86 12.51 -19.49 -17.00
C GLU A 86 12.48 -19.43 -15.46
N ASP A 87 12.27 -20.56 -14.77
CA ASP A 87 12.11 -20.66 -13.31
C ASP A 87 11.04 -19.70 -12.74
N THR A 88 9.95 -19.52 -13.50
CA THR A 88 8.83 -18.63 -13.14
C THR A 88 7.61 -19.42 -12.71
N LYS A 89 6.60 -18.76 -12.12
CA LYS A 89 5.31 -19.41 -11.87
C LYS A 89 4.38 -19.23 -13.06
N ILE A 90 3.62 -20.28 -13.39
CA ILE A 90 2.53 -20.26 -14.37
C ILE A 90 1.61 -19.03 -14.19
N ALA A 91 1.25 -18.74 -12.94
CA ALA A 91 0.35 -17.64 -12.62
C ALA A 91 0.95 -16.25 -12.89
N GLU A 92 2.27 -16.10 -12.75
CA GLU A 92 2.98 -14.85 -13.03
C GLU A 92 3.01 -14.61 -14.54
N VAL A 93 3.36 -15.63 -15.33
CA VAL A 93 3.37 -15.55 -16.80
C VAL A 93 1.98 -15.23 -17.37
N ILE A 94 0.93 -15.88 -16.85
CA ILE A 94 -0.43 -15.63 -17.33
C ILE A 94 -0.86 -14.21 -16.99
N ARG A 95 -0.50 -13.71 -15.80
CA ARG A 95 -0.82 -12.35 -15.39
C ARG A 95 -0.16 -11.32 -16.31
N GLU A 96 1.13 -11.52 -16.59
CA GLU A 96 1.87 -10.66 -17.50
C GLU A 96 1.23 -10.62 -18.89
N LEU A 97 0.92 -11.80 -19.46
CA LEU A 97 0.24 -11.90 -20.76
C LEU A 97 -1.12 -11.18 -20.78
N LEU A 98 -1.91 -11.29 -19.72
CA LEU A 98 -3.21 -10.64 -19.64
C LEU A 98 -3.07 -9.11 -19.57
N ILE A 99 -2.14 -8.62 -18.75
CA ILE A 99 -1.88 -7.17 -18.60
C ILE A 99 -1.31 -6.58 -19.88
N GLU A 100 -0.46 -7.32 -20.60
CA GLU A 100 0.24 -6.81 -21.77
C GLU A 100 -0.58 -6.90 -23.06
N HIS A 101 -1.37 -7.97 -23.23
CA HIS A 101 -1.97 -8.30 -24.53
C HIS A 101 -3.48 -8.45 -24.52
N TYR A 102 -4.12 -8.56 -23.35
CA TYR A 102 -5.56 -8.79 -23.28
C TYR A 102 -6.33 -7.56 -22.81
N PHE A 103 -5.92 -6.95 -21.71
CA PHE A 103 -6.62 -5.78 -21.17
C PHE A 103 -6.20 -4.48 -21.85
N THR A 104 -7.17 -3.60 -22.01
CA THR A 104 -6.93 -2.23 -22.49
C THR A 104 -6.55 -1.30 -21.34
N GLU A 105 -5.97 -0.14 -21.68
CA GLU A 105 -5.66 0.90 -20.69
C GLU A 105 -6.91 1.37 -19.95
N GLU A 106 -8.02 1.56 -20.66
CA GLU A 106 -9.28 2.03 -20.09
C GLU A 106 -9.84 1.03 -19.06
N GLU A 107 -9.80 -0.27 -19.37
CA GLU A 107 -10.24 -1.34 -18.46
C GLU A 107 -9.36 -1.43 -17.21
N LEU A 108 -8.04 -1.40 -17.36
CA LEU A 108 -7.11 -1.47 -16.23
C LEU A 108 -7.23 -0.23 -15.32
N ARG A 109 -7.38 0.97 -15.91
CA ARG A 109 -7.59 2.21 -15.15
C ARG A 109 -8.93 2.19 -14.42
N ALA A 110 -10.00 1.73 -15.06
CA ALA A 110 -11.31 1.63 -14.42
C ALA A 110 -11.30 0.69 -13.19
N VAL A 111 -10.62 -0.45 -13.28
CA VAL A 111 -10.48 -1.37 -12.13
C VAL A 111 -9.61 -0.74 -11.04
N PHE A 112 -8.54 -0.04 -11.41
CA PHE A 112 -7.63 0.60 -10.45
C PHE A 112 -8.33 1.71 -9.65
N GLU A 113 -9.15 2.53 -10.32
CA GLU A 113 -9.98 3.54 -9.67
C GLU A 113 -11.13 2.93 -8.84
N ALA A 114 -11.64 1.76 -9.23
CA ALA A 114 -12.69 1.07 -8.48
C ALA A 114 -12.14 0.47 -7.17
N GLU A 115 -10.93 -0.07 -7.17
CA GLU A 115 -10.24 -0.54 -5.96
C GLU A 115 -9.96 0.62 -4.98
N GLU A 116 -9.71 1.84 -5.49
CA GLU A 116 -9.59 3.07 -4.66
C GLU A 116 -10.85 3.38 -3.85
N LYS A 117 -12.04 2.98 -4.32
CA LYS A 117 -13.31 3.24 -3.60
C LYS A 117 -13.59 2.26 -2.46
N ILE A 118 -12.88 1.14 -2.42
CA ILE A 118 -13.11 0.05 -1.46
C ILE A 118 -12.15 0.15 -0.26
N LEU A 119 -11.00 0.82 -0.44
CA LEU A 119 -9.99 1.11 0.58
C LEU A 119 -10.26 2.45 1.29
#